data_AF-A0AAV2MYN1-F1
#
_entry.id   AF-A0AAV2MYN1-F1
#
_cell.length_a   1.000
_cell.length_b   1.000
_cell.length_c   1.000
_cell.angle_alpha   90.00
_cell.angle_beta   90.00
_cell.angle_gamma   90.00
#
_symmetry.space_group_name_H-M   'P 1'
#
loop_
_entity.id
_entity.type
_entity.pdbx_description
1 polymer ?
#
loop_
_entity_poly.entity_id
_entity_poly.type
_entity_poly.pdbx_seq_one_letter_code
_entity_poly.pdbx_strand_id
1 'polypeptide(L)'
;MKTLTPTESSIIWRDVELSNSLFSPNICGVFIVKKLYLWQTERETRRGLASILQVRCHKCLLLNIVNTSKKHSSLDGSMNRFDVNSRIVLGIMHAGMGWTHLNKILSCLNIPTISFSTLKRYEQEIGPLVEKVAKESCVKAAALERNLTIKDAATIEQFLPKDL
;
A
#
# COMPACT_ATOMS: atom_id res chain seq x y z
N MET A 1 3.89 32.54 18.58
CA MET A 1 4.35 31.61 17.53
C MET A 1 4.78 30.33 18.23
N LYS A 2 3.87 29.35 18.38
CA LYS A 2 4.16 28.09 19.09
C LYS A 2 4.68 27.07 18.08
N THR A 3 5.93 26.65 18.26
CA THR A 3 6.56 25.55 17.54
C THR A 3 5.86 24.24 17.87
N LEU A 4 5.29 23.60 16.85
CA LEU A 4 4.77 22.24 16.94
C LEU A 4 5.94 21.27 16.92
N THR A 5 6.01 20.42 17.95
CA THR A 5 6.95 19.29 18.05
C THR A 5 6.59 18.19 17.05
N PRO A 6 7.57 17.54 16.40
CA PRO A 6 7.29 16.44 15.47
C PRO A 6 7.09 15.14 16.26
N THR A 7 5.86 14.90 16.70
CA THR A 7 5.37 13.55 17.01
C THR A 7 4.53 13.09 15.83
N GLU A 8 4.78 11.85 15.36
CA GLU A 8 4.09 11.15 14.27
C GLU A 8 4.62 11.35 12.83
N SER A 9 5.92 11.16 12.64
CA SER A 9 6.51 10.83 11.33
C SER A 9 7.13 9.44 11.30
N SER A 10 6.47 8.46 11.93
CA SER A 10 6.77 7.04 11.73
C SER A 10 5.98 6.47 10.55
N ILE A 11 6.13 7.07 9.36
CA ILE A 11 5.85 6.35 8.11
C ILE A 11 7.16 5.63 7.77
N ILE A 12 7.20 4.40 8.26
CA ILE A 12 8.36 3.52 8.24
C ILE A 12 8.65 3.13 6.78
N TRP A 13 9.66 3.76 6.19
CA TRP A 13 10.32 3.34 4.95
C TRP A 13 11.07 2.00 5.13
N ARG A 14 10.37 0.89 5.38
CA ARG A 14 11.05 -0.38 5.77
C ARG A 14 11.18 -1.49 4.72
N ASP A 15 10.81 -1.31 3.46
CA ASP A 15 10.88 -2.46 2.52
C ASP A 15 11.48 -2.14 1.14
N VAL A 16 12.50 -1.28 1.06
CA VAL A 16 13.39 -1.23 -0.13
C VAL A 16 14.85 -1.32 0.34
N GLU A 17 15.24 -2.47 0.90
CA GLU A 17 16.62 -2.89 0.80
C GLU A 17 16.84 -3.49 -0.60
N LEU A 18 17.10 -2.62 -1.58
CA LEU A 18 17.85 -3.00 -2.77
C LEU A 18 19.32 -3.17 -2.38
N SER A 19 19.60 -4.15 -1.52
CA SER A 19 20.91 -4.79 -1.55
C SER A 19 20.86 -5.81 -2.70
N ASN A 20 21.96 -6.01 -3.42
CA ASN A 20 22.05 -7.01 -4.51
C ASN A 20 21.81 -8.48 -4.07
N SER A 21 21.24 -8.69 -2.88
CA SER A 21 20.83 -9.95 -2.29
C SER A 21 19.35 -9.93 -1.93
N LEU A 22 18.56 -10.78 -2.58
CA LEU A 22 17.19 -11.05 -2.16
C LEU A 22 17.20 -12.11 -1.05
N PHE A 23 16.74 -11.75 0.14
CA PHE A 23 16.59 -12.69 1.25
C PHE A 23 15.26 -13.44 1.11
N SER A 24 15.31 -14.69 0.65
CA SER A 24 14.16 -15.62 0.78
C SER A 24 14.38 -16.49 2.02
N PRO A 25 13.53 -16.43 3.05
CA PRO A 25 13.73 -17.18 4.30
C PRO A 25 13.57 -18.69 4.14
N ASN A 26 13.04 -19.16 3.00
CA ASN A 26 12.95 -20.57 2.69
C ASN A 26 13.31 -20.74 1.22
N ILE A 27 14.40 -21.44 0.93
CA ILE A 27 14.64 -22.39 -0.18
C ILE A 27 16.16 -22.59 -0.29
N CYS A 28 16.61 -23.68 0.31
CA CYS A 28 17.68 -24.58 -0.13
C CYS A 28 17.63 -25.69 0.93
N GLY A 29 17.33 -26.93 0.56
CA GLY A 29 16.90 -28.04 1.44
C GLY A 29 17.86 -28.50 2.54
N VAL A 30 18.87 -27.72 2.91
CA VAL A 30 19.74 -27.92 4.08
C VAL A 30 20.20 -26.53 4.55
N PHE A 31 19.65 -26.06 5.68
CA PHE A 31 20.18 -25.07 6.65
C PHE A 31 21.27 -24.07 6.24
N ILE A 32 21.20 -23.44 5.05
CA ILE A 32 22.09 -22.31 4.72
C ILE A 32 21.27 -21.25 4.01
N VAL A 33 21.07 -20.12 4.68
CA VAL A 33 20.59 -18.88 4.06
C VAL A 33 21.68 -18.44 3.07
N LYS A 34 21.46 -18.70 1.78
CA LYS A 34 22.43 -18.39 0.71
C LYS A 34 21.98 -17.13 -0.03
N LYS A 35 22.93 -16.22 -0.28
CA LYS A 35 22.71 -15.03 -1.12
C LYS A 35 22.31 -15.45 -2.53
N LEU A 36 21.17 -14.95 -2.98
CA LEU A 36 20.71 -15.03 -4.37
C LEU A 36 21.03 -13.69 -5.06
N TYR A 37 21.49 -13.75 -6.30
CA TYR A 37 21.80 -12.57 -7.08
C TYR A 37 20.75 -12.33 -8.16
N LEU A 38 20.32 -11.08 -8.32
CA LEU A 38 19.28 -10.70 -9.27
C LEU A 38 19.65 -11.04 -10.73
N TRP A 39 20.92 -10.97 -11.12
CA TRP A 39 21.37 -11.29 -12.47
C TRP A 39 21.26 -12.78 -12.82
N GLN A 40 21.06 -13.66 -11.83
CA GLN A 40 20.80 -15.09 -12.04
C GLN A 40 19.31 -15.41 -12.21
N THR A 41 18.50 -14.40 -12.53
CA THR A 41 17.08 -14.58 -12.83
C THR A 41 16.93 -15.27 -14.17
N GLU A 42 16.31 -16.45 -14.18
CA GLU A 42 16.00 -17.19 -15.41
C GLU A 42 14.65 -16.80 -15.99
N ARG A 43 13.71 -16.41 -15.11
CA ARG A 43 12.36 -16.02 -15.51
C ARG A 43 11.79 -14.98 -14.56
N GLU A 44 11.11 -14.00 -15.14
CA GLU A 44 10.27 -13.04 -14.43
C GLU A 44 8.81 -13.24 -14.85
N THR A 45 7.91 -13.34 -13.86
CA THR A 45 6.46 -13.27 -14.09
C THR A 45 5.89 -12.04 -13.41
N ARG A 46 5.49 -11.04 -14.20
CA ARG A 46 4.92 -9.79 -13.69
C ARG A 46 3.43 -9.94 -13.34
N ARG A 47 3.02 -9.34 -12.22
CA ARG A 47 1.66 -9.32 -11.66
C ARG A 47 1.34 -7.90 -11.18
N GLY A 48 0.91 -7.04 -12.11
CA GLY A 48 0.76 -5.60 -11.84
C GLY A 48 2.13 -4.94 -11.70
N LEU A 49 2.37 -4.28 -10.57
CA LEU A 49 3.66 -3.67 -10.21
C LEU A 49 4.59 -4.62 -9.43
N ALA A 50 4.12 -5.82 -9.08
CA ALA A 50 4.94 -6.85 -8.46
C ALA A 50 5.41 -7.87 -9.50
N SER A 51 6.48 -8.59 -9.16
CA SER A 51 7.05 -9.66 -9.97
C SER A 51 7.37 -10.89 -9.13
N ILE A 52 7.29 -12.05 -9.77
CA ILE A 52 7.74 -13.34 -9.25
C ILE A 52 8.99 -13.71 -10.06
N LEU A 53 10.14 -13.72 -9.39
CA LEU A 53 11.44 -14.01 -9.96
C LEU A 53 11.79 -15.48 -9.70
N GLN A 54 12.22 -16.18 -10.75
CA GLN A 54 12.81 -17.51 -10.63
C GLN A 54 14.32 -17.35 -10.75
N VAL A 55 15.01 -17.48 -9.62
CA VAL A 55 16.45 -17.20 -9.50
C VAL A 55 17.20 -18.49 -9.24
N ARG A 56 18.14 -18.85 -10.12
CA ARG A 56 18.99 -20.02 -9.90
C ARG A 56 20.12 -19.67 -8.94
N CYS A 57 20.31 -20.49 -7.92
CA CYS A 57 21.47 -20.33 -7.04
C CYS A 57 22.75 -20.77 -7.76
N HIS A 58 23.76 -19.89 -7.85
CA HIS A 58 25.09 -20.26 -8.38
C HIS A 58 25.77 -21.46 -7.69
N LYS A 59 25.46 -21.73 -6.40
CA LYS A 59 26.15 -22.79 -5.64
C LYS A 59 25.45 -24.14 -5.72
N CYS A 60 24.15 -24.19 -5.42
CA CYS A 60 23.40 -25.46 -5.39
C CYS A 60 22.60 -25.72 -6.66
N LEU A 61 22.58 -24.78 -7.61
CA LEU A 61 21.85 -24.86 -8.88
C LEU A 61 20.33 -25.03 -8.74
N LEU A 62 19.80 -24.97 -7.51
CA LEU A 62 18.37 -24.97 -7.23
C LEU A 62 17.72 -23.66 -7.69
N LEU A 63 16.51 -23.80 -8.23
CA LEU A 63 15.67 -22.68 -8.63
C LEU A 63 14.87 -22.17 -7.44
N ASN A 64 14.97 -20.87 -7.17
CA ASN A 64 14.32 -20.21 -6.05
C ASN A 64 13.21 -19.30 -6.56
N ILE A 65 12.07 -19.30 -5.88
CA ILE A 65 10.97 -18.38 -6.18
C ILE A 65 11.05 -17.21 -5.22
N VAL A 66 11.26 -16.01 -5.77
CA VAL A 66 11.35 -14.78 -5.00
C VAL A 66 10.26 -13.81 -5.43
N ASN A 67 9.52 -13.28 -4.47
CA ASN A 67 8.48 -12.28 -4.71
C ASN A 67 9.05 -10.88 -4.46
N THR A 68 8.84 -9.92 -5.37
CA THR A 68 9.32 -8.53 -5.17
C THR A 68 8.48 -7.72 -4.20
N SER A 69 7.32 -8.23 -3.79
CA SER A 69 6.43 -7.61 -2.80
C SER A 69 5.84 -8.67 -1.90
N LYS A 70 5.50 -8.27 -0.66
CA LYS A 70 4.65 -9.03 0.26
C LYS A 70 3.29 -9.29 -0.37
N LYS A 71 2.62 -10.33 0.14
CA LYS A 71 1.28 -10.73 -0.28
C LYS A 71 0.34 -10.77 0.92
N HIS A 72 -0.92 -10.40 0.70
CA HIS A 72 -2.02 -10.56 1.64
C HIS A 72 -3.07 -11.52 1.07
N SER A 73 -3.83 -12.15 1.96
CA SER A 73 -5.02 -12.89 1.59
C SER A 73 -6.10 -11.94 1.12
N SER A 74 -6.63 -12.18 -0.08
CA SER A 74 -7.84 -11.51 -0.55
C SER A 74 -9.02 -11.81 0.38
N LEU A 75 -9.98 -10.87 0.46
CA LEU A 75 -11.19 -10.98 1.31
C LEU A 75 -12.04 -12.23 0.99
N ASP A 76 -11.96 -12.72 -0.25
CA ASP A 76 -12.66 -13.92 -0.74
C ASP A 76 -11.90 -15.23 -0.46
N GLY A 77 -10.73 -15.18 0.18
CA GLY A 77 -9.88 -16.34 0.47
C GLY A 77 -9.32 -17.06 -0.76
N SER A 78 -9.59 -16.56 -1.97
CA SER A 78 -9.40 -17.31 -3.22
C SER A 78 -7.98 -17.18 -3.80
N MET A 79 -7.25 -16.10 -3.48
CA MET A 79 -5.90 -15.87 -3.99
C MET A 79 -5.11 -14.87 -3.14
N ASN A 80 -3.81 -15.11 -2.98
CA ASN A 80 -2.87 -14.13 -2.43
C ASN A 80 -2.63 -12.97 -3.43
N ARG A 81 -2.87 -11.75 -2.95
CA ARG A 81 -2.72 -10.49 -3.70
C ARG A 81 -1.43 -9.79 -3.29
N PHE A 82 -0.81 -9.04 -4.19
CA PHE A 82 0.43 -8.32 -3.85
C PHE A 82 0.13 -6.96 -3.21
N ASP A 83 0.75 -6.69 -2.06
CA ASP A 83 0.53 -5.46 -1.27
C ASP A 83 0.81 -4.20 -2.07
N VAL A 84 1.86 -4.19 -2.90
CA VAL A 84 2.22 -3.02 -3.73
C VAL A 84 1.09 -2.60 -4.66
N ASN A 85 0.33 -3.55 -5.20
CA ASN A 85 -0.80 -3.26 -6.08
C ASN A 85 -1.98 -2.68 -5.30
N SER A 86 -2.22 -3.16 -4.09
CA SER A 86 -3.25 -2.59 -3.24
C SER A 86 -2.88 -1.17 -2.77
N ARG A 87 -1.62 -0.97 -2.40
CA ARG A 87 -1.10 0.34 -1.98
C ARG A 87 -1.16 1.38 -3.09
N ILE A 88 -0.79 1.02 -4.33
CA ILE A 88 -0.88 1.99 -5.44
C ILE A 88 -2.33 2.39 -5.71
N VAL A 89 -3.27 1.45 -5.63
CA VAL A 89 -4.69 1.70 -5.83
C VAL A 89 -5.24 2.62 -4.75
N LEU A 90 -4.91 2.35 -3.48
CA LEU A 90 -5.23 3.26 -2.37
C LEU A 90 -4.64 4.66 -2.60
N GLY A 91 -3.38 4.73 -3.04
CA GLY A 91 -2.69 5.98 -3.31
C GLY A 91 -3.35 6.81 -4.41
N ILE A 92 -3.71 6.20 -5.54
CA ILE A 92 -4.38 6.93 -6.63
C ILE A 92 -5.80 7.33 -6.25
N MET A 93 -6.54 6.52 -5.47
CA MET A 93 -7.86 6.88 -4.96
C MET A 93 -7.78 8.08 -4.03
N HIS A 94 -6.80 8.08 -3.11
CA HIS A 94 -6.55 9.20 -2.21
C HIS A 94 -6.17 10.48 -2.98
N ALA A 95 -5.41 10.34 -4.07
CA ALA A 95 -5.00 11.46 -4.92
C ALA A 95 -6.08 11.91 -5.93
N GLY A 96 -7.27 11.27 -5.97
CA GLY A 96 -8.30 11.57 -6.98
C GLY A 96 -7.86 11.24 -8.41
N MET A 97 -6.95 10.28 -8.58
CA MET A 97 -6.37 9.89 -9.86
C MET A 97 -6.95 8.58 -10.39
N GLY A 98 -7.15 8.51 -11.70
CA GLY A 98 -7.54 7.28 -12.39
C GLY A 98 -6.37 6.51 -12.99
N TRP A 99 -6.68 5.35 -13.56
CA TRP A 99 -5.74 4.47 -14.27
C TRP A 99 -4.84 5.18 -15.30
N THR A 100 -5.42 6.08 -16.10
CA THR A 100 -4.67 6.81 -17.13
C THR A 100 -3.60 7.72 -16.51
N HIS A 101 -3.91 8.39 -15.40
CA HIS A 101 -2.94 9.23 -14.70
C HIS A 101 -1.81 8.39 -14.11
N LEU A 102 -2.15 7.24 -13.50
CA LEU A 102 -1.15 6.31 -12.99
C LEU A 102 -0.18 5.85 -14.09
N ASN A 103 -0.71 5.38 -15.22
CA ASN A 103 0.14 4.89 -16.30
C ASN A 103 1.02 5.97 -16.93
N LYS A 104 0.57 7.22 -16.98
CA LYS A 104 1.41 8.36 -17.37
C LYS A 104 2.60 8.53 -16.42
N ILE A 105 2.36 8.52 -15.11
CA ILE A 105 3.43 8.61 -14.10
C ILE A 105 4.41 7.44 -14.22
N LEU A 106 3.90 6.20 -14.29
CA LEU A 106 4.73 5.01 -14.43
C LEU A 106 5.62 5.09 -15.68
N SER A 107 5.06 5.58 -16.79
CA SER A 107 5.81 5.77 -18.04
C SER A 107 6.93 6.81 -17.88
N CYS A 108 6.67 7.93 -17.21
CA CYS A 108 7.71 8.94 -16.91
C CYS A 108 8.85 8.39 -16.05
N LEU A 109 8.56 7.40 -15.19
CA LEU A 109 9.54 6.76 -14.31
C LEU A 109 10.22 5.53 -14.95
N ASN A 110 9.94 5.22 -16.22
CA ASN A 110 10.37 3.98 -16.89
C ASN A 110 9.94 2.71 -16.13
N ILE A 111 8.83 2.77 -15.40
CA ILE A 111 8.24 1.62 -14.71
C ILE A 111 7.17 1.00 -15.62
N PRO A 112 7.12 -0.33 -15.75
CA PRO A 112 6.09 -0.98 -16.56
C PRO A 112 4.67 -0.62 -16.11
N THR A 113 3.80 -0.35 -17.08
CA THR A 113 2.41 0.01 -16.83
C THR A 113 1.58 -1.15 -16.27
N ILE A 114 0.51 -0.81 -15.56
CA ILE A 114 -0.47 -1.76 -15.06
C ILE A 114 -1.67 -1.82 -16.00
N SER A 115 -2.22 -3.02 -16.23
CA SER A 115 -3.43 -3.17 -17.05
C SER A 115 -4.66 -2.69 -16.29
N PHE A 116 -5.62 -2.11 -17.03
CA PHE A 116 -6.86 -1.60 -16.45
C PHE A 116 -7.62 -2.70 -15.68
N SER A 117 -7.71 -3.90 -16.25
CA SER A 117 -8.37 -5.05 -15.63
C SER A 117 -7.71 -5.50 -14.33
N THR A 118 -6.39 -5.32 -14.18
CA THR A 118 -5.70 -5.62 -12.93
C THR A 118 -6.00 -4.55 -11.90
N LEU A 119 -5.82 -3.27 -12.26
CA LEU A 119 -6.12 -2.14 -11.37
C LEU A 119 -7.56 -2.23 -10.84
N LYS A 120 -8.52 -2.48 -11.73
CA LYS A 120 -9.95 -2.54 -11.39
C LYS A 120 -10.26 -3.60 -10.35
N ARG A 121 -9.60 -4.75 -10.39
CA ARG A 121 -9.78 -5.83 -9.39
C ARG A 121 -9.29 -5.40 -8.01
N TYR A 122 -8.22 -4.63 -7.93
CA TYR A 122 -7.72 -4.10 -6.66
C TYR A 122 -8.59 -2.92 -6.19
N GLU A 123 -9.13 -2.09 -7.09
CA GLU A 123 -10.11 -1.06 -6.73
C GLU A 123 -11.35 -1.67 -6.09
N GLN A 124 -11.88 -2.76 -6.65
CA GLN A 124 -13.06 -3.46 -6.12
C GLN A 124 -12.80 -4.08 -4.74
N GLU A 125 -11.56 -4.49 -4.47
CA GLU A 125 -11.14 -5.05 -3.19
C GLU A 125 -11.03 -3.95 -2.11
N ILE A 126 -10.48 -2.79 -2.47
CA ILE A 126 -10.14 -1.73 -1.50
C ILE A 126 -11.28 -0.73 -1.32
N GLY A 127 -12.10 -0.51 -2.35
CA GLY A 127 -13.21 0.45 -2.33
C GLY A 127 -14.11 0.31 -1.09
N PRO A 128 -14.64 -0.89 -0.79
CA PRO A 128 -15.46 -1.10 0.40
C PRO A 128 -14.74 -0.82 1.73
N LEU A 129 -13.42 -1.10 1.78
CA LEU A 129 -12.61 -0.83 2.98
C LEU A 129 -12.45 0.68 3.19
N VAL A 130 -12.21 1.43 2.12
CA VAL A 130 -12.10 2.89 2.15
C VAL A 130 -13.43 3.52 2.55
N GLU A 131 -14.54 3.05 1.97
CA GLU A 131 -15.89 3.52 2.32
C GLU A 131 -16.20 3.29 3.80
N LYS A 132 -15.89 2.09 4.32
CA LYS A 132 -16.06 1.77 5.74
C LYS A 132 -15.27 2.71 6.64
N VAL A 133 -13.99 2.93 6.35
CA VAL A 133 -13.12 3.83 7.13
C VAL A 133 -13.63 5.27 7.06
N ALA A 134 -14.05 5.74 5.89
CA ALA A 134 -14.62 7.07 5.73
C ALA A 134 -15.90 7.23 6.57
N LYS A 135 -16.81 6.25 6.53
CA LYS A 135 -18.04 6.26 7.33
C LYS A 135 -17.76 6.30 8.83
N GLU A 136 -16.87 5.45 9.31
CA GLU A 136 -16.46 5.44 10.72
C GLU A 136 -15.83 6.78 11.13
N SER A 137 -15.02 7.37 10.25
CA SER A 137 -14.42 8.69 10.49
C SER A 137 -15.49 9.78 10.60
N CYS A 138 -16.47 9.82 9.70
CA CYS A 138 -17.56 10.79 9.75
C CYS A 138 -18.41 10.65 11.02
N VAL A 139 -18.72 9.42 11.44
CA VAL A 139 -19.48 9.17 12.68
C VAL A 139 -18.70 9.66 13.90
N LYS A 140 -17.39 9.38 13.97
CA LYS A 140 -16.52 9.84 15.05
C LYS A 140 -16.43 11.37 15.08
N ALA A 141 -16.25 12.00 13.92
CA ALA A 141 -16.20 13.45 13.79
C ALA A 141 -17.52 14.11 14.24
N ALA A 142 -18.66 13.62 13.77
CA ALA A 142 -19.97 14.14 14.17
C ALA A 142 -20.23 14.00 15.68
N ALA A 143 -19.84 12.87 16.28
CA ALA A 143 -19.95 12.68 17.73
C ALA A 143 -19.04 13.66 18.50
N LEU A 144 -17.82 13.88 18.01
CA LEU A 144 -16.88 14.84 18.60
C LEU A 144 -17.41 16.27 18.50
N GLU A 145 -17.87 16.69 17.32
CA GLU A 145 -18.48 18.01 17.08
C GLU A 145 -19.64 18.25 18.03
N ARG A 146 -20.59 17.30 18.13
CA ARG A 146 -21.72 17.40 19.08
C ARG A 146 -21.24 17.60 20.52
N ASN A 147 -20.25 16.82 20.96
CA ASN A 147 -19.74 16.91 22.32
C ASN A 147 -19.05 18.25 22.60
N LEU A 148 -18.32 18.79 21.63
CA LEU A 148 -17.68 20.11 21.74
C LEU A 148 -18.72 21.23 21.75
N THR A 149 -19.72 21.17 20.88
CA THR A 149 -20.83 22.13 20.85
C THR A 149 -21.59 22.19 22.18
N ILE A 150 -21.84 21.04 22.82
CA ILE A 150 -22.49 21.01 24.14
C ILE A 150 -21.60 21.64 25.22
N LYS A 151 -20.28 21.41 25.18
CA LYS A 151 -19.34 21.97 26.17
C LYS A 151 -19.16 23.48 26.03
N ASP A 152 -19.14 23.97 24.80
CA ASP A 152 -18.90 25.38 24.48
C ASP A 152 -20.20 26.16 24.21
N ALA A 153 -21.36 25.63 24.61
CA ALA A 153 -22.68 26.20 24.32
C ALA A 153 -22.79 27.69 24.70
N ALA A 154 -22.32 28.06 25.90
CA ALA A 154 -22.35 29.45 26.39
C ALA A 154 -21.46 30.40 25.57
N THR A 155 -20.40 29.89 24.95
CA THR A 155 -19.55 30.66 24.04
C THR A 155 -20.24 30.82 22.69
N ILE A 156 -20.88 29.77 22.19
CA ILE A 156 -21.59 29.76 20.90
C ILE A 156 -22.80 30.70 20.93
N GLU A 157 -23.54 30.75 22.04
CA GLU A 157 -24.67 31.67 22.25
C GLU A 157 -24.31 33.15 22.09
N GLN A 158 -23.06 33.53 22.37
CA GLN A 158 -22.59 34.92 22.20
C GLN A 158 -22.43 35.31 20.73
N PHE A 159 -22.29 34.34 19.83
CA PHE A 159 -22.13 34.54 18.38
C PHE A 159 -23.42 34.29 17.60
N LEU A 160 -24.49 33.85 18.25
CA LEU A 160 -25.79 33.70 17.62
C LEU A 160 -26.41 35.09 17.36
N PRO A 161 -26.92 35.36 16.14
CA PRO A 161 -27.60 36.61 15.86
C PRO A 161 -28.81 36.75 16.79
N LYS A 162 -28.98 37.94 17.38
CA LYS A 162 -29.98 38.25 18.41
C LYS A 162 -31.41 38.31 17.88
N ASP A 163 -31.59 38.02 16.60
CA ASP A 163 -32.80 38.35 15.84
C ASP A 163 -33.54 37.08 15.35
N LEU A 164 -33.22 35.90 15.91
CA LEU A 164 -33.97 34.66 15.66
C LEU A 164 -35.15 34.47 16.63
#